data_AF-A0A1M6F4H1-F1
#
_entry.id   AF-A0A1M6F4H1-F1
#
_cell.length_a   1.000
_cell.length_b   1.000
_cell.length_c   1.000
_cell.angle_alpha   90.00
_cell.angle_beta   90.00
_cell.angle_gamma   90.00
#
_symmetry.space_group_name_H-M   'P 1'
#
loop_
_entity.id
_entity.type
_entity.pdbx_description
1 polymer ?
#
loop_
_entity_poly.entity_id
_entity_poly.type
_entity_poly.pdbx_seq_one_letter_code
_entity_poly.pdbx_strand_id
1 'polypeptide(L)'
;MKRSILSVLTCGSCIALSGCVSTSFRSMGSLPTPIVHQARSAPDSKQAEFQLSVDGVGLLHESWFNTDQIYGGGGIVGGSFHFGGIASPLFISTHVGGFGGKLNFACDKKENCADNYSYWLSNGGDEKSHSFWALQEQLTVGAEFHPFNVFLGFGGGMRAFQGGGDFDDRRSELEDNQMHVKNYDDGYGFSPVVSLWLGSYIGQNGKYGGLSFQFDWTKEDINDEANTTYIPITFSYFHPTGFRGGVTLASLKGAEVFIGKTFSF
;
A
#
# COMPACT_ATOMS: atom_id res chain seq x y z
N MET A 1 39.09 37.29 -6.77
CA MET A 1 38.08 36.19 -6.79
C MET A 1 38.72 34.89 -6.33
N LYS A 2 38.81 34.61 -5.01
CA LYS A 2 39.30 33.32 -4.45
C LYS A 2 38.78 33.08 -3.01
N ARG A 3 37.53 33.46 -2.71
CA ARG A 3 36.96 33.29 -1.35
C ARG A 3 35.64 32.51 -1.29
N SER A 4 35.08 32.06 -2.42
CA SER A 4 33.74 31.45 -2.45
C SER A 4 33.74 29.92 -2.53
N ILE A 5 34.89 29.26 -2.76
CA ILE A 5 34.95 27.79 -2.87
C ILE A 5 35.13 27.12 -1.50
N LEU A 6 35.76 27.82 -0.54
CA LEU A 6 36.06 27.26 0.79
C LEU A 6 34.81 27.12 1.67
N SER A 7 33.79 27.97 1.47
CA SER A 7 32.53 27.98 2.24
C SER A 7 31.57 26.85 1.84
N VAL A 8 31.62 26.40 0.57
CA VAL A 8 30.80 25.30 0.07
C VAL A 8 31.37 23.96 0.53
N LEU A 9 32.69 23.82 0.58
CA LEU A 9 33.34 22.61 1.11
C LEU A 9 33.16 22.41 2.63
N THR A 10 32.95 23.49 3.40
CA THR A 10 32.72 23.41 4.86
C THR A 10 31.28 23.06 5.23
N CYS A 11 30.28 23.37 4.41
CA CYS A 11 28.90 22.89 4.64
C CYS A 11 28.73 21.40 4.29
N GLY A 12 29.38 20.93 3.22
CA GLY A 12 29.33 19.50 2.84
C GLY A 12 30.02 18.56 3.83
N SER A 13 31.02 19.07 4.57
CA SER A 13 31.71 18.30 5.61
C SER A 13 30.98 18.32 6.96
N CYS A 14 30.11 19.29 7.25
CA CYS A 14 29.23 19.21 8.42
C CYS A 14 28.17 18.11 8.28
N ILE A 15 27.59 17.91 7.09
CA ILE A 15 26.60 16.84 6.84
C ILE A 15 27.27 15.45 6.89
N ALA A 16 28.54 15.35 6.50
CA ALA A 16 29.31 14.11 6.61
C ALA A 16 29.83 13.82 8.04
N LEU A 17 29.94 14.82 8.91
CA LEU A 17 30.31 14.65 10.32
C LEU A 17 29.12 14.62 11.30
N SER A 18 27.92 15.03 10.87
CA SER A 18 26.67 14.91 11.64
C SER A 18 25.83 13.74 11.15
N GLY A 19 26.42 12.56 11.01
CA GLY A 19 25.85 11.32 10.43
C GLY A 19 24.62 10.74 11.15
N CYS A 20 23.65 11.56 11.55
CA CYS A 20 22.35 11.16 12.04
C CYS A 20 21.37 11.14 10.85
N VAL A 21 21.41 10.07 10.05
CA VAL A 21 20.22 9.74 9.26
C VAL A 21 19.19 9.25 10.26
N SER A 22 18.12 10.01 10.47
CA SER A 22 17.05 9.63 11.39
C SER A 22 16.37 8.36 10.89
N THR A 23 16.30 7.32 11.73
CA THR A 23 15.53 6.11 11.42
C THR A 23 14.05 6.51 11.34
N SER A 24 13.34 6.12 10.28
CA SER A 24 11.99 6.64 10.03
C SER A 24 10.92 5.55 9.97
N PHE A 25 9.85 5.70 10.75
CA PHE A 25 8.75 4.73 10.82
C PHE A 25 7.46 5.28 10.22
N ARG A 26 6.59 4.34 9.85
CA ARG A 26 5.20 4.56 9.45
C ARG A 26 4.33 3.61 10.24
N SER A 27 3.10 4.00 10.53
CA SER A 27 2.13 3.04 11.04
C SER A 27 1.83 1.96 10.01
N MET A 28 1.46 0.78 10.48
CA MET A 28 1.00 -0.28 9.58
C MET A 28 -0.32 0.09 8.89
N GLY A 29 -1.08 1.03 9.47
CA GLY A 29 -2.28 1.61 8.90
C GLY A 29 -2.02 2.37 7.61
N SER A 30 -0.94 3.16 7.53
CA SER A 30 -0.65 3.97 6.34
C SER A 30 -0.31 3.10 5.14
N LEU A 31 0.36 1.97 5.35
CA LEU A 31 0.77 1.07 4.27
C LEU A 31 -0.44 0.45 3.54
N PRO A 32 -0.72 0.83 2.28
CA PRO A 32 -1.93 0.39 1.58
C PRO A 32 -2.02 -1.11 1.46
N THR A 33 -3.26 -1.57 1.50
CA THR A 33 -3.64 -2.96 1.29
C THR A 33 -4.02 -3.17 -0.18
N PRO A 34 -3.92 -4.39 -0.70
CA PRO A 34 -4.14 -4.66 -2.12
C PRO A 34 -5.64 -4.56 -2.45
N ILE A 35 -6.09 -3.37 -2.86
CA ILE A 35 -7.46 -3.15 -3.34
C ILE A 35 -7.45 -3.31 -4.85
N VAL A 36 -7.97 -4.44 -5.31
CA VAL A 36 -7.92 -4.81 -6.72
C VAL A 36 -9.19 -4.39 -7.44
N HIS A 37 -9.02 -3.54 -8.45
CA HIS A 37 -10.08 -3.19 -9.38
C HIS A 37 -10.62 -4.43 -10.07
N GLN A 38 -11.95 -4.50 -10.18
CA GLN A 38 -12.61 -5.60 -10.84
C GLN A 38 -13.13 -5.15 -12.18
N ALA A 39 -12.61 -5.79 -13.22
CA ALA A 39 -13.16 -5.60 -14.54
C ALA A 39 -14.62 -6.02 -14.54
N ARG A 40 -15.41 -5.27 -15.29
CA ARG A 40 -16.81 -5.58 -15.52
C ARG A 40 -16.99 -7.00 -16.06
N SER A 41 -17.95 -7.74 -15.49
CA SER A 41 -18.20 -9.13 -15.85
C SER A 41 -18.73 -9.27 -17.28
N ALA A 42 -19.49 -8.26 -17.74
CA ALA A 42 -20.09 -8.18 -19.07
C ALA A 42 -19.67 -6.90 -19.81
N PRO A 43 -18.56 -6.91 -20.58
CA PRO A 43 -17.97 -5.75 -21.24
C PRO A 43 -18.94 -4.95 -22.12
N ASP A 44 -19.85 -5.64 -22.80
CA ASP A 44 -20.79 -5.06 -23.78
C ASP A 44 -22.20 -4.78 -23.19
N SER A 45 -22.38 -4.94 -21.89
CA SER A 45 -23.70 -4.76 -21.29
C SER A 45 -24.08 -3.28 -21.23
N LYS A 46 -25.28 -2.96 -21.72
CA LYS A 46 -25.85 -1.61 -21.60
C LYS A 46 -26.46 -1.34 -20.22
N GLN A 47 -26.54 -2.35 -19.37
CA GLN A 47 -27.15 -2.25 -18.04
C GLN A 47 -26.17 -1.66 -17.04
N ALA A 48 -26.64 -1.21 -15.88
CA ALA A 48 -25.74 -0.99 -14.75
C ALA A 48 -25.36 -2.35 -14.14
N GLU A 49 -24.22 -2.42 -13.47
CA GLU A 49 -23.75 -3.63 -12.78
C GLU A 49 -23.30 -3.24 -11.38
N PHE A 50 -23.79 -3.95 -10.37
CA PHE A 50 -23.30 -3.83 -9.00
C PHE A 50 -22.49 -5.07 -8.65
N GLN A 51 -21.26 -4.88 -8.18
CA GLN A 51 -20.42 -5.97 -7.71
C GLN A 51 -20.17 -5.84 -6.22
N LEU A 52 -20.26 -6.96 -5.51
CA LEU A 52 -19.84 -7.11 -4.13
C LEU A 52 -18.67 -8.07 -4.06
N SER A 53 -17.63 -7.72 -3.32
CA SER A 53 -16.40 -8.48 -3.21
C SER A 53 -15.99 -8.71 -1.76
N VAL A 54 -15.43 -9.89 -1.51
CA VAL A 54 -14.82 -10.26 -0.23
C VAL A 54 -13.51 -10.96 -0.52
N ASP A 55 -12.43 -10.50 0.09
CA ASP A 55 -11.08 -11.00 -0.10
C ASP A 55 -10.42 -11.28 1.24
N GLY A 56 -9.70 -12.39 1.33
CA GLY A 56 -8.72 -12.65 2.37
C GLY A 56 -7.33 -12.29 1.86
N VAL A 57 -6.51 -11.69 2.70
CA VAL A 57 -5.17 -11.23 2.36
C VAL A 57 -4.16 -11.74 3.37
N GLY A 58 -2.96 -12.09 2.91
CA GLY A 58 -1.85 -12.53 3.75
C GLY A 58 -0.52 -11.91 3.29
N LEU A 59 0.33 -11.59 4.26
CA LEU A 59 1.69 -11.09 4.04
C LEU A 59 2.67 -12.26 4.01
N LEU A 60 3.49 -12.37 2.97
CA LEU A 60 4.50 -13.41 2.86
C LEU A 60 5.85 -12.90 3.35
N HIS A 61 6.11 -13.04 4.66
CA HIS A 61 7.41 -12.84 5.32
C HIS A 61 8.32 -11.78 4.69
N GLU A 62 8.15 -10.55 5.13
CA GLU A 62 8.87 -9.40 4.58
C GLU A 62 9.87 -8.84 5.59
N SER A 63 10.94 -8.24 5.05
CA SER A 63 11.82 -7.34 5.77
C SER A 63 11.80 -5.97 5.09
N TRP A 64 11.66 -4.92 5.87
CA TRP A 64 11.81 -3.53 5.47
C TRP A 64 13.05 -2.92 6.17
N PHE A 65 13.34 -1.63 5.93
CA PHE A 65 14.57 -0.97 6.36
C PHE A 65 14.72 -0.96 7.88
N ASN A 66 13.60 -0.87 8.59
CA ASN A 66 13.52 -0.70 10.03
C ASN A 66 12.54 -1.66 10.73
N THR A 67 11.91 -2.57 9.98
CA THR A 67 11.06 -3.63 10.52
C THR A 67 11.38 -4.94 9.82
N ASP A 68 11.33 -6.06 10.52
CA ASP A 68 11.50 -7.38 9.93
C ASP A 68 10.45 -8.37 10.42
N GLN A 69 10.45 -9.55 9.79
CA GLN A 69 9.57 -10.66 10.14
C GLN A 69 8.10 -10.23 10.20
N ILE A 70 7.67 -9.45 9.20
CA ILE A 70 6.27 -9.01 9.13
C ILE A 70 5.43 -10.22 8.77
N TYR A 71 4.59 -10.65 9.71
CA TYR A 71 3.58 -11.68 9.51
C TYR A 71 2.22 -11.08 9.81
N GLY A 72 1.31 -11.17 8.86
CA GLY A 72 -0.02 -10.63 9.06
C GLY A 72 -1.02 -11.18 8.07
N GLY A 73 -2.28 -11.00 8.41
CA GLY A 73 -3.39 -11.36 7.57
C GLY A 73 -4.56 -10.43 7.83
N GLY A 74 -5.50 -10.45 6.89
CA GLY A 74 -6.63 -9.55 6.93
C GLY A 74 -7.72 -9.94 5.97
N GLY A 75 -8.72 -9.08 5.89
CA GLY A 75 -9.81 -9.21 4.96
C GLY A 75 -10.22 -7.84 4.41
N ILE A 76 -10.72 -7.86 3.18
CA ILE A 76 -11.26 -6.70 2.49
C ILE A 76 -12.69 -7.03 2.07
N VAL A 77 -13.60 -6.08 2.27
CA VAL A 77 -14.95 -6.10 1.70
C VAL A 77 -15.10 -4.85 0.86
N GLY A 78 -15.66 -4.97 -0.33
CA GLY A 78 -15.89 -3.81 -1.17
C GLY A 78 -17.05 -3.97 -2.14
N GLY A 79 -17.60 -2.84 -2.56
CA GLY A 79 -18.64 -2.76 -3.57
C GLY A 79 -18.22 -1.85 -4.71
N SER A 80 -18.53 -2.23 -5.94
CA SER A 80 -18.41 -1.37 -7.10
C SER A 80 -19.74 -1.22 -7.83
N PHE A 81 -19.99 -0.04 -8.34
CA PHE A 81 -21.13 0.26 -9.18
C PHE A 81 -20.63 0.76 -10.54
N HIS A 82 -20.88 -0.01 -11.58
CA HIS A 82 -20.58 0.33 -12.96
C HIS A 82 -21.86 0.87 -13.62
N PHE A 83 -21.76 2.06 -14.20
CA PHE A 83 -22.91 2.68 -14.84
C PHE A 83 -23.28 1.96 -16.15
N GLY A 84 -24.50 2.18 -16.64
CA GLY A 84 -24.98 1.67 -17.92
C GLY A 84 -25.07 2.76 -19.00
N GLY A 85 -25.40 2.34 -20.23
CA GLY A 85 -25.64 3.26 -21.34
C GLY A 85 -24.43 4.13 -21.72
N ILE A 86 -24.64 5.44 -21.88
CA ILE A 86 -23.57 6.39 -22.26
C ILE A 86 -22.50 6.57 -21.18
N ALA A 87 -22.86 6.31 -19.93
CA ALA A 87 -21.95 6.38 -18.80
C ALA A 87 -21.23 5.04 -18.55
N SER A 88 -21.37 4.04 -19.42
CA SER A 88 -20.85 2.69 -19.19
C SER A 88 -19.36 2.57 -18.88
N PRO A 89 -18.48 3.49 -19.32
CA PRO A 89 -17.10 3.44 -18.87
C PRO A 89 -16.95 3.78 -17.39
N LEU A 90 -17.84 4.60 -16.83
CA LEU A 90 -17.69 5.13 -15.48
C LEU A 90 -18.03 4.09 -14.42
N PHE A 91 -17.35 4.19 -13.28
CA PHE A 91 -17.68 3.43 -12.08
C PHE A 91 -17.35 4.20 -10.81
N ILE A 92 -17.93 3.74 -9.70
CA ILE A 92 -17.58 4.14 -8.34
C ILE A 92 -17.34 2.86 -7.54
N SER A 93 -16.26 2.81 -6.77
CA SER A 93 -15.98 1.69 -5.88
C SER A 93 -15.66 2.16 -4.46
N THR A 94 -16.06 1.37 -3.49
CA THR A 94 -15.73 1.57 -2.09
C THR A 94 -15.24 0.26 -1.48
N HIS A 95 -14.20 0.34 -0.65
CA HIS A 95 -13.58 -0.80 -0.01
C HIS A 95 -13.28 -0.46 1.45
N VAL A 96 -13.46 -1.45 2.31
CA VAL A 96 -13.04 -1.42 3.71
C VAL A 96 -12.22 -2.67 3.97
N GLY A 97 -11.00 -2.49 4.48
CA GLY A 97 -10.05 -3.54 4.77
C GLY A 97 -9.58 -3.48 6.21
N GLY A 98 -9.48 -4.64 6.85
CA GLY A 98 -8.94 -4.81 8.20
C GLY A 98 -7.79 -5.80 8.19
N PHE A 99 -6.67 -5.44 8.80
CA PHE A 99 -5.43 -6.20 8.78
C PHE A 99 -4.80 -6.22 10.16
N GLY A 100 -4.12 -7.30 10.50
CA GLY A 100 -3.39 -7.38 11.74
C GLY A 100 -2.31 -8.44 11.69
N GLY A 101 -1.36 -8.33 12.60
CA GLY A 101 -0.20 -9.18 12.57
C GLY A 101 0.81 -8.85 13.64
N LYS A 102 2.04 -9.28 13.39
CA LYS A 102 3.19 -8.96 14.19
C LYS A 102 4.39 -8.65 13.31
N LEU A 103 5.29 -7.84 13.83
CA LEU A 103 6.55 -7.47 13.21
C LEU A 103 7.58 -7.18 14.31
N ASN A 104 8.87 -7.22 13.98
CA ASN A 104 9.90 -6.75 14.91
C ASN A 104 10.53 -5.46 14.39
N PHE A 105 11.12 -4.69 15.30
CA PHE A 105 11.98 -3.58 14.94
C PHE A 105 13.32 -4.13 14.43
N ALA A 106 13.81 -3.58 13.32
CA ALA A 106 15.04 -4.01 12.68
C ALA A 106 15.87 -2.81 12.21
N CYS A 107 17.06 -3.08 11.67
CA CYS A 107 17.87 -2.13 10.93
C CYS A 107 18.60 -2.88 9.81
N ASP A 108 18.36 -2.53 8.55
CA ASP A 108 19.10 -3.12 7.43
C ASP A 108 20.59 -2.74 7.54
N LYS A 109 21.47 -3.74 7.55
CA LYS A 109 22.94 -3.57 7.61
C LYS A 109 23.52 -2.73 6.46
N LYS A 110 22.75 -2.52 5.38
CA LYS A 110 23.16 -1.71 4.23
C LYS A 110 22.88 -0.22 4.39
N GLU A 111 21.98 0.18 5.30
CA GLU A 111 21.68 1.58 5.59
C GLU A 111 22.00 1.88 7.07
N ASN A 112 22.80 2.92 7.33
CA ASN A 112 23.19 3.26 8.70
C ASN A 112 21.96 3.82 9.46
N CYS A 113 21.43 3.07 10.42
CA CYS A 113 20.49 3.61 11.39
C CYS A 113 21.17 4.52 12.40
N ALA A 114 20.40 5.38 13.08
CA ALA A 114 20.92 6.21 14.16
C ALA A 114 21.56 5.35 15.26
N ASP A 115 22.68 5.82 15.83
CA ASP A 115 23.46 5.08 16.84
C ASP A 115 22.61 4.74 18.09
N ASN A 116 21.77 5.66 18.53
CA ASN A 116 20.87 5.46 19.68
C ASN A 116 19.84 4.37 19.42
N TYR A 117 19.26 4.34 18.21
CA TYR A 117 18.32 3.29 17.81
C TYR A 117 19.02 1.93 17.66
N SER A 118 20.22 1.91 17.08
CA SER A 118 21.04 0.70 16.98
C SER A 118 21.42 0.15 18.36
N TYR A 119 21.75 1.03 19.30
CA TYR A 119 22.00 0.67 20.69
C TYR A 119 20.73 0.09 21.36
N TRP A 120 19.57 0.73 21.17
CA TRP A 120 18.30 0.22 21.69
C TRP A 120 17.97 -1.18 21.13
N LEU A 121 18.14 -1.40 19.82
CA LEU A 121 17.98 -2.71 19.20
C LEU A 121 18.88 -3.75 19.87
N SER A 122 20.17 -3.45 20.04
CA SER A 122 21.15 -4.36 20.63
C SER A 122 20.90 -4.71 22.12
N ASN A 123 20.05 -3.95 22.80
CA ASN A 123 19.65 -4.21 24.19
C ASN A 123 18.30 -4.93 24.31
N GLY A 124 17.92 -5.73 23.29
CA GLY A 124 16.70 -6.53 23.29
C GLY A 124 15.47 -5.82 22.74
N GLY A 125 15.67 -4.76 21.95
CA GLY A 125 14.61 -4.10 21.18
C GLY A 125 14.16 -4.89 19.95
N ASP A 126 15.05 -5.72 19.38
CA ASP A 126 14.79 -6.61 18.23
C ASP A 126 14.15 -7.95 18.63
N GLU A 127 14.39 -8.43 19.84
CA GLU A 127 13.92 -9.75 20.31
C GLU A 127 12.41 -9.83 20.57
N LYS A 128 11.68 -8.71 20.49
CA LYS A 128 10.24 -8.65 20.77
C LYS A 128 9.45 -8.50 19.49
N SER A 129 8.52 -9.44 19.31
CA SER A 129 7.50 -9.34 18.28
C SER A 129 6.38 -8.42 18.74
N HIS A 130 6.16 -7.34 18.00
CA HIS A 130 5.19 -6.30 18.29
C HIS A 130 3.93 -6.50 17.47
N SER A 131 2.78 -6.49 18.13
CA SER A 131 1.50 -6.59 17.43
C SER A 131 1.14 -5.29 16.72
N PHE A 132 0.41 -5.41 15.62
CA PHE A 132 -0.21 -4.28 14.95
C PHE A 132 -1.61 -4.66 14.46
N TRP A 133 -2.45 -3.64 14.30
CA TRP A 133 -3.69 -3.69 13.54
C TRP A 133 -3.79 -2.47 12.64
N ALA A 134 -4.56 -2.59 11.56
CA ALA A 134 -4.79 -1.57 10.58
C ALA A 134 -6.22 -1.68 10.04
N LEU A 135 -6.87 -0.54 9.87
CA LEU A 135 -8.14 -0.37 9.18
C LEU A 135 -7.94 0.63 8.04
N GLN A 136 -8.41 0.29 6.86
CA GLN A 136 -8.34 1.15 5.69
C GLN A 136 -9.69 1.24 5.01
N GLU A 137 -10.05 2.45 4.61
CA GLU A 137 -11.25 2.72 3.83
C GLU A 137 -10.82 3.42 2.55
N GLN A 138 -11.37 3.01 1.41
CA GLN A 138 -11.05 3.63 0.13
C GLN A 138 -12.33 3.90 -0.65
N LEU A 139 -12.38 5.09 -1.25
CA LEU A 139 -13.35 5.46 -2.27
C LEU A 139 -12.59 5.78 -3.56
N THR A 140 -12.95 5.13 -4.65
CA THR A 140 -12.37 5.36 -5.98
C THR A 140 -13.48 5.66 -6.98
N VAL A 141 -13.24 6.65 -7.84
CA VAL A 141 -14.06 6.92 -9.02
C VAL A 141 -13.18 6.81 -10.26
N GLY A 142 -13.70 6.24 -11.33
CA GLY A 142 -12.85 6.01 -12.50
C GLY A 142 -13.62 5.67 -13.75
N ALA A 143 -12.85 5.30 -14.77
CA ALA A 143 -13.34 4.84 -16.04
C ALA A 143 -12.63 3.55 -16.46
N GLU A 144 -13.39 2.61 -17.00
CA GLU A 144 -12.94 1.36 -17.58
C GLU A 144 -13.42 1.23 -19.03
N PHE A 145 -12.53 0.76 -19.89
CA PHE A 145 -12.77 0.57 -21.31
C PHE A 145 -12.41 -0.86 -21.69
N HIS A 146 -13.24 -1.47 -22.55
CA HIS A 146 -13.05 -2.86 -22.99
C HIS A 146 -12.90 -2.96 -24.52
N PRO A 147 -11.80 -2.47 -25.12
CA PRO A 147 -11.59 -2.66 -26.54
C PRO A 147 -11.22 -4.12 -26.83
N PHE A 148 -12.04 -4.82 -27.62
CA PHE A 148 -11.81 -6.21 -28.01
C PHE A 148 -11.69 -7.17 -26.79
N ASN A 149 -10.59 -7.92 -26.71
CA ASN A 149 -10.33 -8.87 -25.61
C ASN A 149 -9.46 -8.28 -24.50
N VAL A 150 -9.26 -6.96 -24.46
CA VAL A 150 -8.51 -6.31 -23.39
C VAL A 150 -9.41 -5.37 -22.61
N PHE A 151 -9.01 -5.09 -21.38
CA PHE A 151 -9.60 -4.03 -20.57
C PHE A 151 -8.50 -3.13 -20.04
N LEU A 152 -8.80 -1.85 -19.97
CA LEU A 152 -7.94 -0.85 -19.38
C LEU A 152 -8.79 0.16 -18.64
N GLY A 153 -8.25 0.74 -17.59
CA GLY A 153 -8.94 1.79 -16.89
C GLY A 153 -8.02 2.58 -16.00
N PHE A 154 -8.59 3.67 -15.50
CA PHE A 154 -7.93 4.56 -14.58
C PHE A 154 -8.95 5.09 -13.58
N GLY A 155 -8.48 5.40 -12.37
CA GLY A 155 -9.32 5.92 -11.31
C GLY A 155 -8.53 6.82 -10.38
N GLY A 156 -9.27 7.66 -9.67
CA GLY A 156 -8.74 8.53 -8.63
C GLY A 156 -9.65 8.46 -7.40
N GLY A 157 -9.07 8.63 -6.23
CA GLY A 157 -9.78 8.38 -5.00
C GLY A 157 -9.07 8.90 -3.76
N MET A 158 -9.65 8.56 -2.62
CA MET A 158 -9.08 8.83 -1.30
C MET A 158 -9.05 7.53 -0.51
N ARG A 159 -7.95 7.31 0.19
CA ARG A 159 -7.80 6.28 1.22
C ARG A 159 -7.75 6.96 2.58
N ALA A 160 -8.64 6.57 3.47
CA ALA A 160 -8.49 6.83 4.90
C ALA A 160 -7.83 5.62 5.54
N PHE A 161 -7.01 5.85 6.56
CA PHE A 161 -6.42 4.76 7.32
C PHE A 161 -6.35 5.08 8.80
N GLN A 162 -6.32 4.00 9.57
CA GLN A 162 -6.05 3.98 11.00
C GLN A 162 -5.23 2.73 11.32
N GLY A 163 -4.29 2.84 12.24
CA GLY A 163 -3.50 1.74 12.76
C GLY A 163 -3.24 1.90 14.25
N GLY A 164 -2.92 0.79 14.90
CA GLY A 164 -2.49 0.78 16.28
C GLY A 164 -1.83 -0.54 16.67
N GLY A 165 -1.51 -0.68 17.96
CA GLY A 165 -0.92 -1.88 18.55
C GLY A 165 0.44 -1.59 19.16
N ASP A 166 1.08 -2.64 19.69
CA ASP A 166 2.36 -2.50 20.41
C ASP A 166 3.45 -1.85 19.53
N PHE A 167 3.39 -2.06 18.21
CA PHE A 167 4.32 -1.44 17.29
C PHE A 167 4.15 0.08 17.22
N ASP A 168 2.89 0.54 17.09
CA ASP A 168 2.57 1.96 17.01
C ASP A 168 2.87 2.69 18.33
N ASP A 169 2.61 2.05 19.47
CA ASP A 169 2.98 2.58 20.78
C ASP A 169 4.51 2.74 20.91
N ARG A 170 5.28 1.76 20.43
CA ARG A 170 6.74 1.76 20.52
C ARG A 170 7.40 2.76 19.59
N ARG A 171 6.91 2.93 18.36
CA ARG A 171 7.48 3.96 17.46
C ARG A 171 7.25 5.37 18.01
N SER A 172 6.12 5.61 18.68
CA SER A 172 5.85 6.88 19.36
C SER A 172 6.79 7.09 20.55
N GLU A 173 6.97 6.08 21.40
CA GLU A 173 7.96 6.14 22.49
C GLU A 173 9.39 6.41 21.98
N LEU A 174 9.80 5.81 20.85
CA LEU A 174 11.13 6.01 20.30
C LEU A 174 11.37 7.45 19.80
N GLU A 175 10.34 8.08 19.23
CA GLU A 175 10.38 9.49 18.83
C GLU A 175 10.39 10.42 20.05
N ASP A 176 9.51 10.18 21.03
CA ASP A 176 9.40 10.96 22.27
C ASP A 176 10.68 10.91 23.12
N ASN A 177 11.33 9.74 23.17
CA ASN A 177 12.60 9.55 23.87
C ASN A 177 13.83 10.06 23.08
N GLN A 178 13.62 10.81 21.99
CA GLN A 178 14.67 11.40 21.16
C GLN A 178 15.71 10.38 20.65
N MET A 179 15.27 9.17 20.31
CA MET A 179 16.17 8.12 19.76
C MET A 179 16.60 8.40 18.31
N HIS A 180 16.50 9.66 17.85
CA HIS A 180 16.63 10.09 16.46
C HIS A 180 15.76 9.26 15.50
N VAL A 181 14.60 8.87 16.02
CA VAL A 181 13.54 8.23 15.26
C VAL A 181 12.53 9.30 14.85
N LYS A 182 12.05 9.21 13.61
CA LYS A 182 10.99 10.09 13.08
C LYS A 182 9.79 9.27 12.64
N ASN A 183 8.60 9.60 13.14
CA ASN A 183 7.36 9.05 12.62
C ASN A 183 6.83 9.95 11.49
N TYR A 184 6.42 9.34 10.38
CA TYR A 184 5.84 10.09 9.26
C TYR A 184 4.33 10.26 9.36
N ASP A 185 3.68 9.55 10.28
CA ASP A 185 2.25 9.62 10.51
C ASP A 185 1.90 9.34 11.98
N ASP A 186 0.74 9.84 12.41
CA ASP A 186 0.25 9.71 13.79
C ASP A 186 -0.55 8.42 14.02
N GLY A 187 -0.46 7.42 13.13
CA GLY A 187 -1.28 6.21 13.18
C GLY A 187 -2.63 6.35 12.50
N TYR A 188 -2.95 7.50 11.91
CA TYR A 188 -4.14 7.71 11.10
C TYR A 188 -3.88 8.80 10.05
N GLY A 189 -4.71 8.83 9.01
CA GLY A 189 -4.57 9.85 7.97
C GLY A 189 -5.42 9.61 6.74
N PHE A 190 -5.20 10.48 5.76
CA PHE A 190 -5.83 10.41 4.45
C PHE A 190 -4.79 10.56 3.36
N SER A 191 -4.92 9.76 2.30
CA SER A 191 -3.99 9.75 1.18
C SER A 191 -4.75 9.73 -0.14
N PRO A 192 -4.47 10.64 -1.09
CA PRO A 192 -4.97 10.50 -2.45
C PRO A 192 -4.41 9.23 -3.10
N VAL A 193 -5.27 8.54 -3.85
CA VAL A 193 -4.91 7.34 -4.62
C VAL A 193 -5.24 7.59 -6.07
N VAL A 194 -4.30 7.26 -6.96
CA VAL A 194 -4.52 7.17 -8.40
C VAL A 194 -4.21 5.76 -8.83
N SER A 195 -5.12 5.12 -9.55
CA SER A 195 -4.99 3.74 -9.98
C SER A 195 -5.03 3.66 -11.50
N LEU A 196 -4.16 2.84 -12.06
CA LEU A 196 -4.15 2.46 -13.47
C LEU A 196 -4.20 0.94 -13.55
N TRP A 197 -5.07 0.39 -14.38
CA TRP A 197 -5.09 -1.05 -14.60
C TRP A 197 -5.22 -1.37 -16.08
N LEU A 198 -4.65 -2.51 -16.44
CA LEU A 198 -4.73 -3.10 -17.76
C LEU A 198 -4.85 -4.61 -17.61
N GLY A 199 -5.49 -5.25 -18.58
CA GLY A 199 -5.69 -6.67 -18.52
C GLY A 199 -6.24 -7.24 -19.80
N SER A 200 -6.33 -8.56 -19.82
CA SER A 200 -6.77 -9.32 -20.98
C SER A 200 -7.70 -10.43 -20.56
N TYR A 201 -8.75 -10.63 -21.34
CA TYR A 201 -9.66 -11.76 -21.23
C TYR A 201 -9.04 -13.01 -21.85
N ILE A 202 -9.18 -14.14 -21.17
CA ILE A 202 -8.70 -15.44 -21.64
C ILE A 202 -9.87 -16.19 -22.30
N GLY A 203 -9.70 -16.51 -23.58
CA GLY A 203 -10.73 -17.15 -24.40
C GLY A 203 -11.76 -16.18 -24.97
N GLN A 204 -12.63 -16.68 -25.85
CA GLN A 204 -13.72 -15.87 -26.40
C GLN A 204 -14.60 -15.34 -25.26
N ASN A 205 -14.78 -14.02 -25.21
CA ASN A 205 -15.58 -13.31 -24.20
C ASN A 205 -15.18 -13.64 -22.75
N GLY A 206 -13.90 -13.93 -22.50
CA GLY A 206 -13.41 -14.21 -21.14
C GLY A 206 -13.90 -15.52 -20.54
N LYS A 207 -14.24 -16.52 -21.37
CA LYS A 207 -14.71 -17.85 -20.91
C LYS A 207 -13.81 -18.53 -19.87
N TYR A 208 -12.51 -18.23 -19.86
CA TYR A 208 -11.55 -18.79 -18.91
C TYR A 208 -11.05 -17.76 -17.89
N GLY A 209 -11.69 -16.60 -17.83
CA GLY A 209 -11.35 -15.52 -16.91
C GLY A 209 -10.54 -14.42 -17.57
N GLY A 210 -9.79 -13.68 -16.75
CA GLY A 210 -8.92 -12.61 -17.19
C GLY A 210 -7.72 -12.42 -16.28
N LEU A 211 -6.67 -11.83 -16.83
CA LEU A 211 -5.49 -11.39 -16.09
C LEU A 211 -5.48 -9.87 -16.03
N SER A 212 -5.11 -9.30 -14.88
CA SER A 212 -4.90 -7.87 -14.74
C SER A 212 -3.58 -7.54 -14.08
N PHE A 213 -3.04 -6.42 -14.52
CA PHE A 213 -1.96 -5.67 -13.93
C PHE A 213 -2.52 -4.33 -13.47
N GLN A 214 -2.32 -3.99 -12.21
CA GLN A 214 -2.74 -2.73 -11.63
C GLN A 214 -1.54 -2.04 -10.99
N PHE A 215 -1.46 -0.74 -11.21
CA PHE A 215 -0.50 0.18 -10.63
C PHE A 215 -1.28 1.18 -9.81
N ASP A 216 -1.03 1.22 -8.52
CA ASP A 216 -1.57 2.29 -7.69
C ASP A 216 -0.47 3.31 -7.43
N TRP A 217 -0.86 4.55 -7.28
CA TRP A 217 0.01 5.61 -6.84
C TRP A 217 -0.68 6.26 -5.66
N THR A 218 -0.09 6.04 -4.49
CA THR A 218 -0.49 6.75 -3.28
C THR A 218 0.58 7.79 -2.94
N LYS A 219 0.14 9.03 -2.73
CA LYS A 219 0.95 10.05 -2.06
C LYS A 219 0.46 10.19 -0.62
N GLU A 220 1.35 10.05 0.35
CA GLU A 220 1.03 10.31 1.75
C GLU A 220 1.61 11.67 2.15
N ASP A 221 0.83 12.73 2.01
CA ASP A 221 1.15 14.05 2.58
C ASP A 221 0.55 14.08 3.99
N ILE A 222 1.35 13.78 5.01
CA ILE A 222 0.87 13.95 6.40
C ILE A 222 1.68 15.03 7.12
N ASN A 223 2.97 15.17 6.81
CA ASN A 223 3.79 16.29 7.29
C ASN A 223 4.87 16.59 6.24
N ASP A 224 4.95 17.86 5.79
CA ASP A 224 5.67 18.50 4.66
C ASP A 224 7.12 18.05 4.31
N GLU A 225 7.67 17.04 4.99
CA GLU A 225 9.06 16.60 4.89
C GLU A 225 9.22 15.19 4.31
N ALA A 226 8.12 14.46 4.06
CA ALA A 226 8.16 13.07 3.64
C ALA A 226 7.38 12.85 2.33
N ASN A 227 7.96 13.30 1.22
CA ASN A 227 7.40 13.09 -0.11
C ASN A 227 7.62 11.63 -0.58
N THR A 228 7.15 10.65 0.20
CA THR A 228 7.28 9.23 -0.11
C THR A 228 6.10 8.82 -0.98
N THR A 229 6.42 8.46 -2.22
CA THR A 229 5.48 7.90 -3.17
C THR A 229 5.46 6.39 -3.01
N TYR A 230 4.28 5.82 -2.80
CA TYR A 230 4.07 4.38 -2.76
C TYR A 230 3.41 3.91 -4.06
N ILE A 231 4.06 2.96 -4.73
CA ILE A 231 3.62 2.41 -6.02
C ILE A 231 3.57 0.87 -5.91
N PRO A 232 2.46 0.28 -5.45
CA PRO A 232 2.30 -1.16 -5.50
C PRO A 232 1.96 -1.58 -6.93
N ILE A 233 2.42 -2.77 -7.29
CA ILE A 233 2.10 -3.41 -8.55
C ILE A 233 1.35 -4.70 -8.23
N THR A 234 0.10 -4.77 -8.66
CA THR A 234 -0.76 -5.92 -8.41
C THR A 234 -0.98 -6.74 -9.67
N PHE A 235 -0.75 -8.04 -9.56
CA PHE A 235 -0.98 -9.04 -10.58
C PHE A 235 -2.12 -9.92 -10.12
N SER A 236 -3.16 -10.05 -10.93
CA SER A 236 -4.38 -10.73 -10.53
C SER A 236 -4.98 -11.58 -11.64
N TYR A 237 -5.66 -12.64 -11.22
CA TYR A 237 -6.49 -13.49 -12.05
C TYR A 237 -7.93 -13.45 -11.53
N PHE A 238 -8.89 -13.32 -12.46
CA PHE A 238 -10.32 -13.38 -12.18
C PHE A 238 -10.95 -14.52 -12.96
N HIS A 239 -11.65 -15.41 -12.29
CA HIS A 239 -12.38 -16.52 -12.87
C HIS A 239 -13.85 -16.10 -13.15
N PRO A 240 -14.51 -16.62 -14.21
CA PRO A 240 -15.90 -16.27 -14.54
C PRO A 240 -16.95 -16.64 -13.49
N THR A 241 -16.57 -17.42 -12.47
CA THR A 241 -17.43 -17.77 -11.33
C THR A 241 -17.32 -16.75 -10.19
N GLY A 242 -16.58 -15.67 -10.41
CA GLY A 242 -16.30 -14.60 -9.44
C GLY A 242 -15.13 -14.90 -8.51
N PHE A 243 -14.51 -16.09 -8.54
CA PHE A 243 -13.29 -16.33 -7.77
C PHE A 243 -12.12 -15.53 -8.34
N ARG A 244 -11.29 -14.96 -7.47
CA ARG A 244 -10.11 -14.21 -7.88
C ARG A 244 -8.96 -14.42 -6.91
N GLY A 245 -7.76 -14.13 -7.37
CA GLY A 245 -6.58 -14.10 -6.52
C GLY A 245 -5.41 -13.47 -7.24
N GLY A 246 -4.37 -13.16 -6.48
CA GLY A 246 -3.22 -12.47 -7.02
C GLY A 246 -2.15 -12.20 -5.99
N VAL A 247 -1.16 -11.43 -6.44
CA VAL A 247 -0.03 -10.96 -5.65
C VAL A 247 0.16 -9.47 -5.89
N THR A 248 0.42 -8.75 -4.82
CA THR A 248 0.77 -7.33 -4.84
C THR A 248 2.20 -7.18 -4.37
N LEU A 249 3.01 -6.55 -5.21
CA LEU A 249 4.40 -6.23 -4.92
C LEU A 249 4.51 -4.76 -4.56
N ALA A 250 5.12 -4.47 -3.42
CA ALA A 250 5.22 -3.15 -2.85
C ALA A 250 6.59 -2.90 -2.24
N SER A 251 7.13 -1.70 -2.44
CA SER A 251 8.47 -1.35 -1.96
C SER A 251 8.64 -1.43 -0.45
N LEU A 252 7.55 -1.24 0.31
CA LEU A 252 7.56 -1.16 1.79
C LEU A 252 6.95 -2.40 2.46
N LYS A 253 6.15 -3.15 1.72
CA LYS A 253 5.41 -4.33 2.21
C LYS A 253 5.81 -5.62 1.50
N GLY A 254 6.79 -5.58 0.60
CA GLY A 254 7.20 -6.69 -0.26
C GLY A 254 6.04 -7.38 -1.00
N ALA A 255 5.77 -8.68 -0.77
CA ALA A 255 4.78 -9.49 -1.49
C ALA A 255 3.53 -9.88 -0.65
N GLU A 256 2.41 -9.21 -0.91
CA GLU A 256 1.10 -9.55 -0.34
C GLU A 256 0.33 -10.48 -1.28
N VAL A 257 -0.26 -11.56 -0.76
CA VAL A 257 -1.14 -12.46 -1.54
C VAL A 257 -2.58 -12.27 -1.13
N PHE A 258 -3.50 -12.34 -2.09
CA PHE A 258 -4.93 -12.28 -1.82
C PHE A 258 -5.70 -13.34 -2.61
N ILE A 259 -6.82 -13.75 -2.02
CA ILE A 259 -7.81 -14.64 -2.64
C ILE A 259 -9.20 -14.18 -2.22
N GLY A 260 -10.14 -14.19 -3.15
CA GLY A 260 -11.48 -13.71 -2.85
C GLY A 260 -12.53 -14.14 -3.84
N LYS A 261 -13.72 -13.59 -3.63
CA LYS A 261 -14.89 -13.85 -4.46
C LYS A 261 -15.70 -12.59 -4.68
N THR A 262 -16.22 -12.49 -5.88
CA THR A 262 -17.10 -11.43 -6.36
C THR A 262 -18.47 -11.98 -6.70
N PHE A 263 -19.49 -11.19 -6.40
CA PHE A 263 -20.88 -11.41 -6.76
C PHE A 263 -21.34 -10.21 -7.59
N SER A 264 -21.77 -10.46 -8.82
CA SER A 264 -22.24 -9.42 -9.74
C SER A 264 -23.76 -9.51 -9.90
N PHE A 265 -24.44 -8.36 -9.83
CA PHE A 265 -25.89 -8.21 -9.87
C PHE A 265 -26.32 -7.20 -10.94
#